data_AF-A0A813XSM4-F1
#
_entry.id   AF-A0A813XSM4-F1
#
_cell.length_a   1.000
_cell.length_b   1.000
_cell.length_c   1.000
_cell.angle_alpha   90.00
_cell.angle_beta   90.00
_cell.angle_gamma   90.00
#
_symmetry.space_group_name_H-M   'P 1'
#
loop_
_entity.id
_entity.type
_entity.pdbx_description
1 polymer ?
#
loop_
_entity_poly.entity_id
_entity_poly.type
_entity_poly.pdbx_seq_one_letter_code
_entity_poly.pdbx_strand_id
1 'polypeptide(L)'
;MYNALTRALEEELVPCCQHYGIDIVIYNPLAGGVLSGRYRSSSEIPEEGRFSNAEGHTMGKLYRDRYFNQIYLDAINHLTPAVQNQGLTLVETALRWLVHHSKLRPFDGDGIIIGASSVEQLDSNLKDLQKGPLPDEVVRALDEAWQNTRAIAKTYWR
;
A
#
# COMPACT_ATOMS: atom_id res chain seq x y z
N MET A 1 4.83 1.03 -8.89
CA MET A 1 4.19 0.28 -7.78
C MET A 1 4.78 0.81 -6.50
N TYR A 2 4.00 1.46 -5.66
CA TYR A 2 4.52 2.02 -4.40
C TYR A 2 3.45 2.00 -3.31
N ASN A 3 3.84 1.55 -2.13
CA ASN A 3 3.06 1.59 -0.91
C ASN A 3 3.98 1.28 0.28
N ALA A 4 3.44 1.35 1.49
CA ALA A 4 4.21 1.14 2.72
C ALA A 4 4.90 -0.22 2.82
N LEU A 5 4.48 -1.24 2.05
CA LEU A 5 5.06 -2.60 2.05
C LEU A 5 5.83 -2.94 0.77
N THR A 6 5.95 -2.01 -0.18
CA THR A 6 6.65 -2.21 -1.45
C THR A 6 7.34 -0.92 -1.86
N ARG A 7 8.59 -0.77 -1.44
CA ARG A 7 9.34 0.50 -1.55
C ARG A 7 10.58 0.44 -2.45
N ALA A 8 10.69 -0.60 -3.29
CA ALA A 8 11.87 -0.82 -4.13
C ALA A 8 12.23 0.36 -5.08
N LEU A 9 11.28 1.24 -5.42
CA LEU A 9 11.58 2.44 -6.22
C LEU A 9 12.40 3.51 -5.47
N GLU A 10 12.43 3.49 -4.14
CA GLU A 10 13.04 4.56 -3.35
C GLU A 10 14.56 4.67 -3.55
N GLU A 11 15.22 3.56 -3.86
CA GLU A 11 16.69 3.49 -3.92
C GLU A 11 17.26 4.10 -5.21
N GLU A 12 16.62 3.87 -6.36
CA GLU A 12 17.17 4.26 -7.67
C GLU A 12 16.20 5.12 -8.50
N LEU A 13 14.95 4.69 -8.64
CA LEU A 13 13.99 5.37 -9.51
C LEU A 13 13.61 6.76 -8.98
N VAL A 14 13.35 6.88 -7.68
CA VAL A 14 12.98 8.17 -7.09
C VAL A 14 14.09 9.23 -7.26
N PRO A 15 15.36 8.97 -6.88
CA PRO A 15 16.45 9.91 -7.13
C PRO A 15 16.65 10.23 -8.61
N CYS A 16 16.51 9.24 -9.50
CA CYS A 16 16.62 9.43 -10.95
C CYS A 16 15.53 10.39 -11.47
N CYS A 17 14.26 10.13 -11.14
CA CYS A 17 13.15 10.97 -11.54
C CYS A 17 13.30 12.40 -11.00
N GLN A 18 13.71 12.57 -9.75
CA GLN A 18 13.98 13.88 -9.16
C GLN A 18 15.12 14.62 -9.89
N HIS A 19 16.20 13.93 -10.24
CA HIS A 19 17.32 14.52 -10.98
C HIS A 19 16.90 15.04 -12.35
N TYR A 20 16.03 14.32 -13.05
CA TYR A 20 15.57 14.68 -14.39
C TYR A 20 14.27 15.51 -14.42
N GLY A 21 13.72 15.90 -13.26
CA GLY A 21 12.48 16.66 -13.18
C GLY A 21 11.25 15.90 -13.69
N ILE A 22 11.20 14.59 -13.44
CA ILE A 22 10.10 13.70 -13.84
C ILE A 22 9.23 13.42 -12.63
N ASP A 23 7.94 13.75 -12.74
CA ASP A 23 6.95 13.44 -11.71
C ASP A 23 6.61 11.94 -11.69
N ILE A 24 6.42 11.39 -10.50
CA ILE A 24 6.12 9.98 -10.26
C ILE A 24 4.63 9.84 -9.94
N VAL A 25 3.93 9.08 -10.78
CA VAL A 25 2.54 8.69 -10.52
C VAL A 25 2.48 7.21 -10.12
N ILE A 26 2.15 6.93 -8.85
CA ILE A 26 2.18 5.56 -8.32
C ILE A 26 0.83 4.85 -8.46
N TYR A 27 0.91 3.51 -8.48
CA TYR A 27 -0.25 2.63 -8.37
C TYR A 27 -0.04 1.61 -7.23
N ASN A 28 -1.13 0.95 -6.83
CA ASN A 28 -1.23 0.04 -5.68
C ASN A 28 -0.97 0.72 -4.32
N PRO A 29 -1.60 1.86 -4.00
CA PRO A 29 -1.41 2.52 -2.70
C PRO A 29 -1.78 1.63 -1.51
N LEU A 30 -2.75 0.71 -1.71
CA LEU A 30 -3.23 -0.22 -0.68
C LEU A 30 -2.75 -1.68 -0.89
N ALA A 31 -1.66 -1.90 -1.63
CA ALA A 31 -1.17 -3.25 -1.95
C ALA A 31 -2.27 -4.15 -2.56
N GLY A 32 -3.05 -3.60 -3.49
CA GLY A 32 -4.19 -4.31 -4.09
C GLY A 32 -5.39 -4.53 -3.17
N GLY A 33 -5.41 -3.94 -1.97
CA GLY A 33 -6.44 -4.09 -0.95
C GLY A 33 -5.98 -4.90 0.26
N VAL A 34 -4.78 -5.49 0.23
CA VAL A 34 -4.22 -6.24 1.37
C VAL A 34 -3.99 -5.34 2.58
N LEU A 35 -3.58 -4.08 2.38
CA LEU A 35 -3.47 -3.06 3.43
C LEU A 35 -4.83 -2.57 3.99
N SER A 36 -5.97 -3.14 3.59
CA SER A 36 -7.24 -2.91 4.29
C SER A 36 -7.40 -3.76 5.55
N GLY A 37 -6.57 -4.79 5.74
CA GLY A 37 -6.73 -5.78 6.80
C GLY A 37 -7.88 -6.76 6.59
N ARG A 38 -8.56 -6.72 5.42
CA ARG A 38 -9.65 -7.65 5.07
C ARG A 38 -9.18 -9.11 5.01
N TYR A 39 -7.92 -9.34 4.62
CA TYR A 39 -7.38 -10.68 4.42
C TYR A 39 -6.48 -11.06 5.61
N ARG A 40 -6.78 -12.18 6.27
CA ARG A 40 -6.05 -12.66 7.45
C ARG A 40 -5.26 -13.96 7.22
N SER A 41 -5.57 -14.67 6.13
CA SER A 41 -4.89 -15.90 5.74
C SER A 41 -4.69 -15.94 4.23
N SER A 42 -3.56 -16.51 3.79
CA SER A 42 -3.31 -16.80 2.38
C SER A 42 -3.81 -18.18 1.94
N SER A 43 -4.35 -18.98 2.87
CA SER A 43 -4.82 -20.35 2.58
C SER A 43 -6.12 -20.38 1.76
N GLU A 44 -6.91 -19.33 1.82
CA GLU A 44 -8.22 -19.26 1.16
C GLU A 44 -8.22 -18.14 0.13
N ILE A 45 -8.43 -18.52 -1.13
CA ILE A 45 -8.59 -17.54 -2.21
C ILE A 45 -9.96 -16.87 -2.02
N PRO A 46 -10.02 -15.53 -1.95
CA PRO A 46 -11.29 -14.82 -1.81
C PRO A 46 -12.25 -15.15 -2.97
N GLU A 47 -13.55 -15.24 -2.69
CA GLU A 47 -14.56 -15.45 -3.73
C GLU A 47 -14.79 -14.19 -4.58
N GLU A 48 -14.61 -13.00 -3.99
CA GLU A 48 -14.83 -11.71 -4.62
C GLU A 48 -13.62 -10.75 -4.54
N GLY A 49 -13.64 -9.73 -5.39
CA GLY A 49 -12.68 -8.63 -5.36
C GLY A 49 -11.38 -8.90 -6.13
N ARG A 50 -10.34 -8.12 -5.83
CA ARG A 50 -9.11 -8.07 -6.65
C ARG A 50 -8.28 -9.35 -6.64
N PHE A 51 -8.42 -10.15 -5.59
CA PHE A 51 -7.67 -11.40 -5.39
C PHE A 51 -8.47 -12.64 -5.75
N SER A 52 -9.73 -12.52 -6.18
CA SER A 52 -10.57 -13.68 -6.48
C SER A 52 -10.25 -14.32 -7.84
N ASN A 53 -10.81 -15.51 -8.04
CA ASN A 53 -10.87 -16.19 -9.34
C ASN A 53 -12.25 -16.03 -10.01
N ALA A 54 -13.05 -15.05 -9.58
CA ALA A 54 -14.37 -14.82 -10.16
C ALA A 54 -14.26 -14.59 -11.68
N GLU A 55 -15.27 -15.03 -12.42
CA GLU A 55 -15.31 -14.85 -13.87
C GLU A 55 -15.16 -13.36 -14.23
N GLY A 56 -14.31 -13.07 -15.23
CA GLY A 56 -13.93 -11.70 -15.60
C GLY A 56 -12.72 -11.12 -14.84
N HIS A 57 -12.27 -11.73 -13.73
CA HIS A 57 -11.11 -11.27 -12.96
C HIS A 57 -9.80 -11.94 -13.42
N THR A 58 -9.25 -11.50 -14.55
CA THR A 58 -8.01 -12.06 -15.12
C THR A 58 -6.74 -11.74 -14.31
N MET A 59 -6.80 -10.75 -13.42
CA MET A 59 -5.64 -10.28 -12.66
C MET A 59 -5.49 -10.93 -11.28
N GLY A 60 -6.44 -11.77 -10.84
CA GLY A 60 -6.46 -12.32 -9.48
C GLY A 60 -5.19 -13.08 -9.13
N LYS A 61 -4.75 -14.00 -10.00
CA LYS A 61 -3.49 -14.74 -9.83
C LYS A 61 -2.29 -13.79 -9.70
N LEU A 62 -2.18 -12.80 -10.57
CA LEU A 62 -1.09 -11.84 -10.57
C LEU A 62 -1.00 -11.06 -9.25
N TYR A 63 -2.13 -10.65 -8.68
CA TYR A 63 -2.16 -9.95 -7.40
C TYR A 63 -1.84 -10.88 -6.23
N ARG A 64 -2.30 -12.14 -6.28
CA ARG A 64 -1.94 -13.13 -5.26
C ARG A 64 -0.45 -13.40 -5.24
N ASP A 65 0.17 -13.60 -6.39
CA ASP A 65 1.61 -13.80 -6.53
C ASP A 65 2.45 -12.61 -6.03
N ARG A 66 1.84 -11.41 -5.93
CA ARG A 66 2.48 -10.18 -5.43
C ARG A 66 2.37 -10.02 -3.92
N TYR A 67 1.15 -10.10 -3.39
CA TYR A 67 0.85 -9.66 -2.01
C TYR A 67 0.19 -10.73 -1.14
N PHE A 68 -0.32 -11.82 -1.73
CA PHE A 68 -1.11 -12.82 -1.01
C PHE A 68 -0.24 -14.00 -0.60
N ASN A 69 0.72 -13.71 0.27
CA ASN A 69 1.60 -14.69 0.88
C ASN A 69 1.78 -14.37 2.36
N GLN A 70 2.22 -15.37 3.11
CA GLN A 70 2.31 -15.30 4.57
C GLN A 70 3.15 -14.13 5.06
N ILE A 71 4.25 -13.78 4.38
CA ILE A 71 5.16 -12.70 4.80
C ILE A 71 4.45 -11.34 4.78
N TYR A 72 3.67 -11.02 3.74
CA TYR A 72 2.89 -9.79 3.71
C TYR A 72 1.77 -9.78 4.75
N LEU A 73 1.11 -10.92 4.97
CA LEU A 73 0.04 -11.02 5.96
C LEU A 73 0.57 -10.88 7.39
N ASP A 74 1.72 -11.50 7.69
CA ASP A 74 2.39 -11.38 8.99
C ASP A 74 2.85 -9.94 9.24
N ALA A 75 3.39 -9.26 8.23
CA ALA A 75 3.77 -7.85 8.34
C ALA A 75 2.56 -6.96 8.68
N ILE A 76 1.39 -7.25 8.11
CA ILE A 76 0.15 -6.51 8.39
C ILE A 76 -0.38 -6.86 9.79
N ASN A 77 -0.35 -8.13 10.17
CA ASN A 77 -0.75 -8.57 11.50
C ASN A 77 0.13 -7.92 12.59
N HIS A 78 1.43 -7.79 12.36
CA HIS A 78 2.37 -7.08 13.24
C HIS A 78 2.09 -5.57 13.33
N LEU A 79 1.78 -4.94 12.20
CA LEU A 79 1.42 -3.52 12.13
C LEU A 79 0.08 -3.19 12.80
N THR A 80 -0.88 -4.11 12.76
CA THR A 80 -2.29 -3.86 13.11
C THR A 80 -2.48 -3.33 14.54
N PRO A 81 -1.86 -3.90 15.59
CA PRO A 81 -1.99 -3.38 16.96
C PRO A 81 -1.54 -1.92 17.10
N ALA A 82 -0.40 -1.54 16.51
CA ALA A 82 0.11 -0.17 16.58
C ALA A 82 -0.85 0.84 15.95
N VAL A 83 -1.49 0.44 14.84
CA VAL A 83 -2.51 1.25 14.15
C VAL A 83 -3.79 1.37 14.98
N GLN A 84 -4.28 0.26 15.52
CA GLN A 84 -5.53 0.22 16.28
C GLN A 84 -5.43 0.93 17.63
N ASN A 85 -4.28 0.85 18.30
CA ASN A 85 -4.02 1.55 19.57
C ASN A 85 -4.12 3.08 19.42
N GLN A 86 -3.88 3.60 18.22
CA GLN A 86 -4.00 5.02 17.89
C GLN A 86 -5.38 5.39 17.33
N GLY A 87 -6.34 4.46 17.33
CA GLY A 87 -7.70 4.67 16.81
C GLY A 87 -7.76 4.85 15.28
N LEU A 88 -6.73 4.40 14.56
CA LEU A 88 -6.64 4.54 13.11
C LEU A 88 -7.11 3.28 12.38
N THR A 89 -7.50 3.42 11.12
CA THR A 89 -7.68 2.27 10.22
C THR A 89 -6.40 1.99 9.42
N LEU A 90 -6.22 0.74 8.96
CA LEU A 90 -5.09 0.39 8.10
C LEU A 90 -5.14 1.12 6.74
N VAL A 91 -6.34 1.33 6.20
CA VAL A 91 -6.55 2.09 4.95
C VAL A 91 -6.10 3.53 5.13
N GLU A 92 -6.61 4.20 6.17
CA GLU A 92 -6.20 5.56 6.51
C GLU A 92 -4.69 5.66 6.71
N THR A 93 -4.11 4.69 7.42
CA THR A 93 -2.67 4.61 7.68
C THR A 93 -1.88 4.51 6.38
N ALA A 94 -2.24 3.59 5.48
CA ALA A 94 -1.54 3.42 4.21
C ALA A 94 -1.60 4.68 3.33
N LEU A 95 -2.74 5.37 3.30
CA LEU A 95 -2.93 6.58 2.52
C LEU A 95 -2.15 7.76 3.10
N ARG A 96 -2.23 8.00 4.42
CA ARG A 96 -1.48 9.06 5.09
C ARG A 96 0.03 8.82 5.03
N TRP A 97 0.48 7.56 5.07
CA TRP A 97 1.89 7.23 4.87
C TRP A 97 2.40 7.69 3.50
N LEU A 98 1.63 7.46 2.42
CA LEU A 98 2.01 7.90 1.08
C LEU A 98 2.20 9.42 1.00
N VAL A 99 1.34 10.18 1.68
CA VAL A 99 1.36 11.65 1.62
C VAL A 99 2.47 12.25 2.48
N HIS A 100 2.68 11.73 3.69
CA HIS A 100 3.51 12.39 4.70
C HIS A 100 4.86 11.72 4.96
N HIS A 101 4.99 10.43 4.64
CA HIS A 101 6.10 9.59 5.10
C HIS A 101 6.81 8.83 3.98
N SER A 102 6.29 8.90 2.77
CA SER A 102 6.90 8.32 1.58
C SER A 102 7.89 9.27 0.92
N LYS A 103 8.55 8.83 -0.15
CA LYS A 103 9.44 9.68 -0.96
C LYS A 103 8.71 10.48 -2.05
N LEU A 104 7.38 10.40 -2.11
CA LEU A 104 6.59 11.22 -3.02
C LEU A 104 6.52 12.67 -2.54
N ARG A 105 6.23 13.55 -3.50
CA ARG A 105 5.90 14.96 -3.30
C ARG A 105 4.51 15.25 -3.88
N PRO A 106 3.42 14.81 -3.25
CA PRO A 106 2.08 14.87 -3.84
C PRO A 106 1.56 16.30 -4.09
N PHE A 107 2.15 17.28 -3.40
CA PHE A 107 1.83 18.70 -3.54
C PHE A 107 2.80 19.44 -4.49
N ASP A 108 3.73 18.71 -5.12
CA ASP A 108 4.78 19.19 -6.02
C ASP A 108 5.01 18.17 -7.15
N GLY A 109 3.94 17.84 -7.88
CA GLY A 109 3.96 17.08 -9.13
C GLY A 109 3.62 15.58 -9.03
N ASP A 110 4.05 14.90 -7.97
CA ASP A 110 3.83 13.45 -7.85
C ASP A 110 2.35 13.09 -7.65
N GLY A 111 1.94 11.91 -8.13
CA GLY A 111 0.55 11.46 -8.14
C GLY A 111 0.32 10.13 -7.42
N ILE A 112 -0.86 9.97 -6.83
CA ILE A 112 -1.33 8.72 -6.22
C ILE A 112 -2.58 8.25 -6.98
N ILE A 113 -2.49 7.12 -7.70
CA ILE A 113 -3.66 6.51 -8.33
C ILE A 113 -4.45 5.73 -7.29
N ILE A 114 -5.58 6.30 -6.87
CA ILE A 114 -6.53 5.67 -5.94
C ILE A 114 -7.44 4.73 -6.73
N GLY A 115 -7.61 3.52 -6.24
CA GLY A 115 -8.66 2.60 -6.69
C GLY A 115 -9.68 2.39 -5.58
N ALA A 116 -10.97 2.49 -5.93
CA ALA A 116 -12.10 2.21 -5.06
C ALA A 116 -13.12 1.36 -5.83
N SER A 117 -13.90 0.54 -5.13
CA SER A 117 -15.00 -0.23 -5.72
C SER A 117 -16.38 0.39 -5.46
N SER A 118 -16.45 1.53 -4.77
CA SER A 118 -17.66 2.33 -4.57
C SER A 118 -17.33 3.80 -4.38
N VAL A 119 -18.33 4.68 -4.51
CA VAL A 119 -18.17 6.13 -4.31
C VAL A 119 -17.86 6.46 -2.86
N GLU A 120 -18.45 5.73 -1.91
CA GLU A 120 -18.25 5.92 -0.47
C GLU A 120 -16.80 5.59 -0.07
N GLN A 121 -16.23 4.52 -0.64
CA GLN A 121 -14.82 4.20 -0.45
C GLN A 121 -13.92 5.30 -1.02
N LEU A 122 -14.27 5.85 -2.19
CA LEU A 122 -13.51 6.94 -2.79
C LEU A 122 -13.55 8.19 -1.88
N ASP A 123 -14.73 8.59 -1.42
CA ASP A 123 -14.89 9.73 -0.51
C ASP A 123 -14.12 9.55 0.81
N SER A 124 -14.18 8.37 1.42
CA SER A 124 -13.39 8.04 2.61
C SER A 124 -11.89 8.14 2.35
N ASN A 125 -11.41 7.55 1.24
CA ASN A 125 -10.00 7.58 0.89
C ASN A 125 -9.49 9.02 0.65
N LEU A 126 -10.29 9.86 -0.01
CA LEU A 126 -9.96 11.26 -0.26
C LEU A 126 -9.88 12.06 1.06
N LYS A 127 -10.79 11.80 2.01
CA LYS A 127 -10.73 12.40 3.35
C LYS A 127 -9.48 11.97 4.10
N ASP A 128 -9.12 10.70 4.05
CA ASP A 128 -7.91 10.19 4.72
C ASP A 128 -6.62 10.81 4.18
N LEU A 129 -6.52 11.00 2.86
CA LEU A 129 -5.36 11.65 2.23
C LEU A 129 -5.17 13.12 2.65
N GLN A 130 -6.24 13.80 3.07
CA GLN A 130 -6.18 15.19 3.54
C GLN A 130 -5.82 15.32 5.02
N LYS A 131 -5.79 14.21 5.78
CA LYS A 131 -5.40 14.23 7.20
C LYS A 131 -3.89 14.44 7.34
N GLY A 132 -3.47 14.86 8.54
CA GLY A 132 -2.06 15.13 8.86
C GLY A 132 -1.18 13.88 8.98
N PRO A 133 0.10 14.05 9.36
CA PRO A 133 1.06 12.95 9.49
C PRO A 133 0.62 11.92 10.54
N LEU A 134 1.06 10.68 10.35
CA LEU A 134 0.86 9.58 11.31
C LEU A 134 1.70 9.75 12.58
N PRO A 135 1.25 9.20 13.73
CA PRO A 135 2.08 9.10 14.94
C PRO A 135 3.34 8.26 14.70
N ASP A 136 4.46 8.62 15.34
CA ASP A 136 5.76 7.97 15.15
C ASP A 136 5.75 6.47 15.41
N GLU A 137 4.95 6.00 16.37
CA GLU A 137 4.78 4.57 16.66
C GLU A 137 4.25 3.81 15.44
N VAL A 138 3.29 4.38 14.73
CA VAL A 138 2.70 3.79 13.53
C VAL A 138 3.71 3.81 12.38
N VAL A 139 4.48 4.89 12.23
CA VAL A 139 5.53 5.00 11.20
C VAL A 139 6.60 3.94 11.43
N ARG A 140 7.08 3.77 12.67
CA ARG A 140 8.05 2.71 13.02
C ARG A 140 7.51 1.32 12.69
N ALA A 141 6.25 1.04 13.04
CA ALA A 141 5.63 -0.25 12.71
C ALA A 141 5.52 -0.48 11.20
N LEU A 142 5.26 0.56 10.40
CA LEU A 142 5.25 0.47 8.93
C LEU A 142 6.65 0.20 8.37
N ASP A 143 7.68 0.80 8.97
CA ASP A 143 9.08 0.59 8.56
C ASP A 143 9.55 -0.83 8.90
N GLU A 144 9.22 -1.36 10.08
CA GLU A 144 9.45 -2.76 10.44
C GLU A 144 8.71 -3.71 9.49
N ALA A 145 7.45 -3.42 9.19
CA ALA A 145 6.67 -4.20 8.22
C ALA A 145 7.30 -4.20 6.83
N TRP A 146 7.86 -3.07 6.38
CA TRP A 146 8.63 -3.00 5.13
C TRP A 146 9.91 -3.84 5.18
N GLN A 147 10.68 -3.80 6.27
CA GLN A 147 11.90 -4.61 6.38
C GLN A 147 11.58 -6.11 6.22
N ASN A 148 10.46 -6.56 6.77
CA ASN A 148 10.00 -7.95 6.66
C ASN A 148 9.62 -8.33 5.22
N THR A 149 9.03 -7.41 4.44
CA THR A 149 8.60 -7.69 3.05
C THR A 149 9.66 -7.37 2.00
N ARG A 150 10.72 -6.61 2.34
CA ARG A 150 11.72 -6.09 1.39
C ARG A 150 12.34 -7.17 0.51
N ALA A 151 12.73 -8.30 1.09
CA ALA A 151 13.40 -9.39 0.37
C ALA A 151 12.53 -10.05 -0.72
N ILE A 152 11.20 -9.99 -0.58
CA ILE A 152 10.24 -10.62 -1.50
C ILE A 152 9.46 -9.59 -2.33
N ALA A 153 9.73 -8.30 -2.13
CA ALA A 153 9.07 -7.23 -2.85
C ALA A 153 9.30 -7.37 -4.35
N LYS A 154 8.23 -7.35 -5.14
CA LYS A 154 8.34 -7.41 -6.59
C LYS A 154 9.00 -6.13 -7.12
N THR A 155 9.87 -6.29 -8.11
CA THR A 155 10.50 -5.19 -8.84
C THR A 155 9.45 -4.30 -9.50
N TYR A 156 9.76 -3.00 -9.63
CA TYR A 156 8.86 -2.04 -10.28
C TYR A 156 8.97 -2.06 -11.82
N TRP A 157 9.99 -2.72 -12.37
CA TRP A 157 10.26 -2.86 -13.81
C TRP A 157 10.06 -4.30 -14.29
N ARG A 158 9.91 -4.46 -15.60
CA ARG A 158 9.72 -5.73 -16.32
C ARG A 158 10.41 -5.69 -17.67
#